data_AF-R6M2Y6-F1
#
_entry.id   AF-R6M2Y6-F1
#
_cell.length_a   1.000
_cell.length_b   1.000
_cell.length_c   1.000
_cell.angle_alpha   90.00
_cell.angle_beta   90.00
_cell.angle_gamma   90.00
#
_symmetry.space_group_name_H-M   'P 1'
#
loop_
_entity.id
_entity.type
_entity.pdbx_description
1 polymer ?
#
loop_
_entity_poly.entity_id
_entity_poly.type
_entity_poly.pdbx_seq_one_letter_code
_entity_poly.pdbx_strand_id
1 'polypeptide(L)'
;MTRNNNYVRIHSRNEGEIFIIKDIKNKSEFENLVEKIKTCLDWYRKRNFDDKVYKLYLANGERINVIFPKQTIAHLLGIKTEYLKSTKLLKGKSSYEILEEICADPYKICKLVSDGHLTYSSFISPYADDKADNFMNNCGINDINSIEFICSYIKEYSFITGKQQLEGDYYICYGKTDGLLILGLKKEGRYYQPMTNRIIDLNDKESKEFLGQLLTNQHITTLSTIMLGNEYGESKKIFYNNEEKIKKVKTLNAYSEEYDATVEVGKDYMFILEKFSKLYNFSKELDDILTFISNTMQNKCPVNLSKLQEKNVTLSESMISMINAYNLSLEKELTSEGANIYAKKTKEERDKLREEFIKIQTELAAAINVNEKLVQENKKLQEDNQRLQEENKAYGDRETRIIKILTRENDVNDEQNH
;
A
#
# COMPACT_ATOMS: atom_id res chain seq x y z
N MET A 1 -65.06 -0.46 24.37
CA MET A 1 -63.60 -0.67 24.42
C MET A 1 -63.30 -2.02 23.79
N THR A 2 -62.92 -2.03 22.52
CA THR A 2 -62.53 -3.24 21.80
C THR A 2 -61.41 -2.80 20.87
N ARG A 3 -60.17 -3.18 21.21
CA ARG A 3 -58.97 -2.80 20.46
C ARG A 3 -58.89 -3.66 19.20
N ASN A 4 -58.94 -3.00 18.06
CA ASN A 4 -58.72 -3.58 16.74
C ASN A 4 -57.27 -4.04 16.58
N ASN A 5 -57.13 -5.25 16.05
CA ASN A 5 -55.87 -5.83 15.57
C ASN A 5 -55.35 -5.04 14.36
N ASN A 6 -54.16 -4.47 14.48
CA ASN A 6 -53.43 -3.94 13.34
C ASN A 6 -52.68 -5.08 12.64
N TYR A 7 -53.22 -5.52 11.50
CA TYR A 7 -52.44 -6.19 10.46
C TYR A 7 -51.83 -5.11 9.57
N VAL A 8 -50.51 -5.07 9.44
CA VAL A 8 -49.86 -4.35 8.33
C VAL A 8 -49.67 -5.36 7.20
N ARG A 9 -50.60 -5.38 6.24
CA ARG A 9 -50.40 -6.02 4.93
C ARG A 9 -49.79 -4.99 3.99
N ILE A 10 -48.55 -5.20 3.59
CA ILE A 10 -48.00 -4.54 2.39
C ILE A 10 -48.26 -5.48 1.22
N HIS A 11 -49.14 -5.07 0.31
CA HIS A 11 -49.33 -5.74 -0.96
C HIS A 11 -48.34 -5.18 -1.98
N SER A 12 -47.41 -6.02 -2.45
CA SER A 12 -46.69 -5.83 -3.70
C SER A 12 -46.87 -7.10 -4.52
N ARG A 13 -47.45 -6.96 -5.72
CA ARG A 13 -47.51 -8.02 -6.74
C ARG A 13 -46.16 -8.05 -7.43
N ASN A 14 -45.32 -9.01 -7.07
CA ASN A 14 -44.48 -9.84 -7.94
C ASN A 14 -43.69 -10.79 -7.02
N GLU A 15 -43.59 -12.04 -7.43
CA GLU A 15 -42.97 -13.15 -6.69
C GLU A 15 -41.49 -12.86 -6.45
N GLY A 16 -41.19 -12.23 -5.31
CA GLY A 16 -39.89 -12.23 -4.65
C GLY A 16 -40.16 -12.63 -3.19
N GLU A 17 -39.38 -13.57 -2.67
CA GLU A 17 -39.51 -14.02 -1.29
C GLU A 17 -39.43 -12.82 -0.35
N ILE A 18 -40.58 -12.46 0.24
CA ILE A 18 -40.64 -11.49 1.33
C ILE A 18 -39.89 -12.13 2.50
N PHE A 19 -38.81 -11.52 2.97
CA PHE A 19 -38.18 -11.88 4.23
C PHE A 19 -39.18 -11.66 5.37
N ILE A 20 -39.94 -12.71 5.70
CA ILE A 20 -40.81 -12.73 6.87
C ILE A 20 -39.87 -12.81 8.07
N ILE A 21 -39.87 -11.78 8.93
CA ILE A 21 -39.30 -11.89 10.27
C ILE A 21 -39.97 -13.09 10.96
N LYS A 22 -39.23 -14.20 11.04
CA LYS A 22 -39.78 -15.48 11.46
C LYS A 22 -39.48 -15.67 12.94
N ASP A 23 -40.29 -15.01 13.76
CA ASP A 23 -40.31 -15.30 15.19
C ASP A 23 -40.57 -16.80 15.38
N ILE A 24 -39.71 -17.46 16.17
CA ILE A 24 -39.89 -18.86 16.56
C ILE A 24 -41.11 -18.94 17.48
N LYS A 25 -42.18 -19.56 16.99
CA LYS A 25 -43.50 -19.59 17.64
C LYS A 25 -43.80 -20.93 18.30
N ASN A 26 -43.16 -22.00 17.85
CA ASN A 26 -43.50 -23.35 18.29
C ASN A 26 -42.27 -24.26 18.42
N LYS A 27 -42.50 -25.41 19.05
CA LYS A 27 -41.50 -26.45 19.29
C LYS A 27 -40.80 -26.92 18.00
N SER A 28 -41.54 -27.14 16.92
CA SER A 28 -40.96 -27.66 15.67
C SER A 28 -40.02 -26.64 15.02
N GLU A 29 -40.39 -25.36 15.00
CA GLU A 29 -39.53 -24.28 14.50
C GLU A 29 -38.25 -24.15 15.34
N PHE A 30 -38.36 -24.29 16.65
CA PHE A 30 -37.20 -24.27 17.54
C PHE A 30 -36.27 -25.47 17.32
N GLU A 31 -36.82 -26.68 17.21
CA GLU A 31 -36.03 -27.91 16.97
C GLU A 31 -35.28 -27.83 15.63
N ASN A 32 -35.92 -27.31 14.58
CA ASN A 32 -35.29 -27.08 13.28
C ASN A 32 -34.13 -26.06 13.38
N LEU A 33 -34.33 -24.94 14.08
CA LEU A 33 -33.27 -23.96 14.31
C LEU A 33 -32.09 -24.57 15.07
N VAL A 34 -32.36 -25.40 16.08
CA VAL A 34 -31.32 -26.07 16.86
C VAL A 34 -30.50 -27.03 15.98
N GLU A 35 -31.12 -27.73 15.04
CA GLU A 35 -30.42 -28.58 14.07
C GLU A 35 -29.49 -27.78 13.15
N LYS A 36 -29.96 -26.62 12.64
CA LYS A 36 -29.11 -25.69 11.86
C LYS A 36 -27.92 -25.20 12.68
N ILE A 37 -28.16 -24.79 13.93
CA ILE A 37 -27.12 -24.34 14.86
C ILE A 37 -26.11 -25.46 15.14
N LYS A 38 -26.55 -26.70 15.37
CA LYS A 38 -25.64 -27.85 15.55
C LYS A 38 -24.70 -28.02 14.37
N THR A 39 -25.25 -27.93 13.16
CA THR A 39 -24.46 -28.01 11.92
C THR A 39 -23.40 -26.89 11.85
N CYS A 40 -23.76 -25.67 12.26
CA CYS A 40 -22.82 -24.54 12.35
C CYS A 40 -21.71 -24.78 13.39
N LEU A 41 -22.06 -25.30 14.56
CA LEU A 41 -21.10 -25.62 15.63
C LEU A 41 -20.13 -26.72 15.23
N ASP A 42 -20.63 -27.77 14.57
CA ASP A 42 -19.78 -28.85 14.06
C ASP A 42 -18.83 -28.34 12.99
N TRP A 43 -19.30 -27.48 12.09
CA TRP A 43 -18.45 -26.82 11.08
C TRP A 43 -17.35 -25.96 11.72
N TYR A 44 -17.70 -25.19 12.76
CA TYR A 44 -16.78 -24.34 13.51
C TYR A 44 -15.70 -25.17 14.23
N ARG A 45 -16.10 -26.21 14.95
CA ARG A 45 -15.19 -27.10 15.68
C ARG A 45 -14.27 -27.89 14.74
N LYS A 46 -14.81 -28.49 13.68
CA LYS A 46 -14.00 -29.25 12.69
C LYS A 46 -12.89 -28.41 12.04
N ARG A 47 -13.04 -27.09 12.01
CA ARG A 47 -12.07 -26.16 11.43
C ARG A 47 -11.13 -25.52 12.45
N ASN A 48 -11.27 -25.80 13.75
CA ASN A 48 -10.54 -25.15 14.85
C ASN A 48 -10.51 -23.63 14.68
N PHE A 49 -11.70 -23.02 14.49
CA PHE A 49 -11.82 -21.61 14.15
C PHE A 49 -11.38 -20.68 15.30
N ASP A 50 -11.53 -21.14 16.55
CA ASP A 50 -11.07 -20.44 17.76
C ASP A 50 -9.54 -20.31 17.85
N ASP A 51 -8.80 -21.26 17.28
CA ASP A 51 -7.33 -21.30 17.36
C ASP A 51 -6.65 -20.58 16.18
N LYS A 52 -7.44 -20.05 15.23
CA LYS A 52 -6.95 -19.44 13.99
C LYS A 52 -6.91 -17.93 14.05
N VAL A 53 -5.86 -17.38 13.46
CA VAL A 53 -5.73 -15.93 13.23
C VAL A 53 -5.75 -15.66 11.73
N TYR A 54 -6.77 -14.92 11.31
CA TYR A 54 -6.95 -14.46 9.94
C TYR A 54 -6.26 -13.11 9.79
N LYS A 55 -5.12 -13.06 9.10
CA LYS A 55 -4.38 -11.83 8.87
C LYS A 55 -4.80 -11.25 7.52
N LEU A 56 -5.56 -10.17 7.55
CA LEU A 56 -6.04 -9.46 6.37
C LEU A 56 -5.16 -8.24 6.14
N TYR A 57 -4.58 -8.15 4.94
CA TYR A 57 -3.83 -7.00 4.47
C TYR A 57 -4.71 -6.23 3.50
N LEU A 58 -5.05 -5.00 3.84
CA LEU A 58 -5.98 -4.16 3.11
C LEU A 58 -5.25 -3.35 2.03
N ALA A 59 -5.95 -2.96 0.98
CA ALA A 59 -5.39 -2.20 -0.13
C ALA A 59 -5.03 -0.75 0.24
N ASN A 60 -5.62 -0.21 1.32
CA ASN A 60 -5.21 1.05 1.93
C ASN A 60 -3.91 0.95 2.74
N GLY A 61 -3.34 -0.26 2.88
CA GLY A 61 -2.08 -0.54 3.59
C GLY A 61 -2.25 -0.95 5.05
N GLU A 62 -3.48 -0.96 5.56
CA GLU A 62 -3.75 -1.44 6.92
C GLU A 62 -3.67 -2.95 7.03
N ARG A 63 -3.48 -3.43 8.25
CA ARG A 63 -3.51 -4.85 8.59
C ARG A 63 -4.44 -5.09 9.76
N ILE A 64 -5.42 -5.96 9.56
CA ILE A 64 -6.33 -6.41 10.62
C ILE A 64 -6.12 -7.90 10.90
N ASN A 65 -6.05 -8.27 12.18
CA ASN A 65 -5.93 -9.66 12.62
C ASN A 65 -7.28 -10.07 13.23
N VAL A 66 -8.03 -10.93 12.55
CA VAL A 66 -9.36 -11.37 12.97
C VAL A 66 -9.28 -12.74 13.62
N ILE A 67 -10.00 -12.92 14.73
CA ILE A 67 -10.17 -14.20 15.43
C ILE A 67 -11.66 -14.44 15.70
N PHE A 68 -12.06 -15.69 15.84
CA PHE A 68 -13.45 -16.08 16.09
C PHE A 68 -13.57 -16.86 17.40
N PRO A 69 -13.46 -16.18 18.55
CA PRO A 69 -13.46 -16.86 19.84
C PRO A 69 -14.84 -17.41 20.18
N LYS A 70 -14.87 -18.52 20.93
CA LYS A 70 -16.10 -19.22 21.35
C LYS A 70 -17.18 -18.27 21.92
N GLN A 71 -16.76 -17.24 22.64
CA GLN A 71 -17.65 -16.29 23.30
C GLN A 71 -18.56 -15.49 22.35
N THR A 72 -18.18 -15.29 21.08
CA THR A 72 -18.98 -14.50 20.11
C THR A 72 -19.99 -15.37 19.35
N ILE A 73 -19.78 -16.69 19.30
CA ILE A 73 -20.51 -17.61 18.41
C ILE A 73 -22.01 -17.63 18.68
N ALA A 74 -22.42 -17.62 19.95
CA ALA A 74 -23.85 -17.58 20.30
C ALA A 74 -24.55 -16.33 19.78
N HIS A 75 -23.88 -15.17 19.84
CA HIS A 75 -24.43 -13.92 19.32
C HIS A 75 -24.55 -13.93 17.79
N LEU A 76 -23.54 -14.46 17.10
CA LEU A 76 -23.56 -14.61 15.64
C LEU A 76 -24.64 -15.58 15.15
N LEU A 77 -25.09 -16.51 15.98
CA LEU A 77 -26.20 -17.42 15.70
C LEU A 77 -27.55 -16.89 16.21
N GLY A 78 -27.59 -15.66 16.72
CA GLY A 78 -28.82 -15.03 17.18
C GLY A 78 -29.34 -15.53 18.53
N ILE A 79 -28.52 -16.19 19.34
CA ILE A 79 -28.89 -16.66 20.68
C ILE A 79 -28.43 -15.66 21.74
N LYS A 80 -29.39 -15.06 22.45
CA LYS A 80 -29.19 -14.07 23.51
C LYS A 80 -28.89 -14.78 24.83
N THR A 81 -27.62 -15.09 25.06
CA THR A 81 -27.19 -15.86 26.24
C THR A 81 -27.16 -15.04 27.53
N GLU A 82 -27.07 -13.71 27.47
CA GLU A 82 -27.04 -12.86 28.68
C GLU A 82 -28.33 -12.97 29.51
N TYR A 83 -29.50 -13.02 28.84
CA TYR A 83 -30.76 -13.28 29.53
C TYR A 83 -30.72 -14.66 30.21
N LEU A 84 -30.30 -15.70 29.50
CA LEU A 84 -30.25 -17.06 30.02
C LEU A 84 -29.25 -17.24 31.18
N LYS A 85 -28.12 -16.52 31.17
CA LYS A 85 -27.18 -16.49 32.32
C LYS A 85 -27.86 -15.96 33.56
N SER A 86 -28.68 -14.91 33.42
CA SER A 86 -29.36 -14.27 34.55
C SER A 86 -30.43 -15.14 35.20
N THR A 87 -31.07 -16.04 34.43
CA THR A 87 -32.16 -16.89 34.95
C THR A 87 -31.69 -18.06 35.79
N LYS A 88 -30.40 -18.46 35.67
CA LYS A 88 -29.82 -19.67 36.30
C LYS A 88 -30.55 -20.98 35.98
N LEU A 89 -31.38 -21.00 34.93
CA LEU A 89 -32.10 -22.21 34.48
C LEU A 89 -31.19 -23.20 33.75
N LEU A 90 -30.05 -22.71 33.24
CA LEU A 90 -29.02 -23.47 32.56
C LEU A 90 -27.75 -23.54 33.41
N LYS A 91 -26.99 -24.62 33.25
CA LYS A 91 -25.74 -24.88 33.99
C LYS A 91 -24.54 -24.15 33.39
N GLY A 92 -24.57 -23.91 32.07
CA GLY A 92 -23.50 -23.23 31.35
C GLY A 92 -23.19 -21.84 31.94
N LYS A 93 -21.90 -21.53 32.11
CA LYS A 93 -21.41 -20.26 32.66
C LYS A 93 -20.97 -19.29 31.56
N SER A 94 -20.44 -19.81 30.46
CA SER A 94 -20.07 -19.02 29.28
C SER A 94 -21.19 -18.99 28.23
N SER A 95 -21.15 -18.01 27.32
CA SER A 95 -22.11 -17.91 26.22
C SER A 95 -22.07 -19.16 25.33
N TYR A 96 -20.88 -19.73 25.12
CA TYR A 96 -20.69 -20.94 24.32
C TYR A 96 -21.25 -22.19 25.02
N GLU A 97 -20.97 -22.38 26.31
CA GLU A 97 -21.53 -23.51 27.08
C GLU A 97 -23.06 -23.49 27.11
N ILE A 98 -23.66 -22.31 27.25
CA ILE A 98 -25.13 -22.16 27.21
C ILE A 98 -25.68 -22.58 25.85
N LEU A 99 -25.02 -22.16 24.77
CA LEU A 99 -25.40 -22.55 23.42
C LEU A 99 -25.29 -24.07 23.23
N GLU A 100 -24.21 -24.69 23.73
CA GLU A 100 -24.02 -26.14 23.70
C GLU A 100 -25.09 -26.88 24.51
N GLU A 101 -25.46 -26.38 25.70
CA GLU A 101 -26.52 -26.97 26.52
C GLU A 101 -27.88 -26.94 25.82
N ILE A 102 -28.22 -25.82 25.16
CA ILE A 102 -29.44 -25.69 24.34
C ILE A 102 -29.45 -26.74 23.22
N CYS A 103 -28.31 -26.93 22.55
CA CYS A 103 -28.20 -27.91 21.48
C CYS A 103 -28.22 -29.36 22.00
N ALA A 104 -27.60 -29.63 23.15
CA ALA A 104 -27.49 -30.98 23.70
C ALA A 104 -28.86 -31.55 24.11
N ASP A 105 -29.72 -30.73 24.72
CA ASP A 105 -31.06 -31.13 25.16
C ASP A 105 -32.12 -30.08 24.78
N PRO A 106 -32.58 -30.09 23.51
CA PRO A 106 -33.62 -29.16 23.05
C PRO A 106 -34.95 -29.41 23.76
N TYR A 107 -35.22 -30.65 24.16
CA TYR A 107 -36.45 -31.04 24.85
C TYR A 107 -36.56 -30.35 26.21
N LYS A 108 -35.47 -30.27 26.98
CA LYS A 108 -35.42 -29.50 28.24
C LYS A 108 -35.82 -28.04 28.01
N ILE A 109 -35.34 -27.41 26.94
CA ILE A 109 -35.68 -26.01 26.62
C ILE A 109 -37.17 -25.88 26.24
N CYS A 110 -37.66 -26.77 25.37
CA CYS A 110 -39.08 -26.82 25.01
C CYS A 110 -39.97 -26.96 26.24
N LYS A 111 -39.59 -27.81 27.20
CA LYS A 111 -40.32 -27.99 28.45
C LYS A 111 -40.33 -26.71 29.30
N LEU A 112 -39.19 -26.03 29.45
CA LEU A 112 -39.13 -24.74 30.16
C LEU A 112 -40.01 -23.67 29.51
N VAL A 113 -40.17 -23.70 28.19
CA VAL A 113 -41.09 -22.81 27.47
C VAL A 113 -42.55 -23.20 27.71
N SER A 114 -42.88 -24.50 27.60
CA SER A 114 -44.24 -25.00 27.87
C SER A 114 -44.68 -24.76 29.32
N ASP A 115 -43.76 -24.88 30.27
CA ASP A 115 -44.00 -24.64 31.70
C ASP A 115 -44.04 -23.13 32.05
N GLY A 116 -43.82 -22.25 31.07
CA GLY A 116 -43.90 -20.79 31.23
C GLY A 116 -42.69 -20.12 31.88
N HIS A 117 -41.59 -20.85 32.08
CA HIS A 117 -40.34 -20.31 32.64
C HIS A 117 -39.50 -19.52 31.62
N LEU A 118 -39.71 -19.77 30.32
CA LEU A 118 -39.03 -19.09 29.22
C LEU A 118 -40.02 -18.78 28.09
N THR A 119 -39.69 -17.79 27.27
CA THR A 119 -40.33 -17.58 25.97
C THR A 119 -39.27 -17.57 24.89
N TYR A 120 -39.57 -18.10 23.69
CA TYR A 120 -38.56 -18.15 22.62
C TYR A 120 -37.99 -16.77 22.28
N SER A 121 -38.83 -15.73 22.21
CA SER A 121 -38.40 -14.36 21.92
C SER A 121 -37.48 -13.74 22.99
N SER A 122 -37.49 -14.26 24.22
CA SER A 122 -36.61 -13.79 25.29
C SER A 122 -35.13 -14.13 25.03
N PHE A 123 -34.85 -15.25 24.36
CA PHE A 123 -33.47 -15.72 24.15
C PHE A 123 -33.11 -15.99 22.68
N ILE A 124 -34.07 -15.99 21.76
CA ILE A 124 -33.86 -16.17 20.33
C ILE A 124 -34.12 -14.84 19.62
N SER A 125 -33.16 -14.42 18.80
CA SER A 125 -33.29 -13.27 17.92
C SER A 125 -34.33 -13.55 16.82
N PRO A 126 -35.13 -12.56 16.41
CA PRO A 126 -36.00 -12.69 15.22
C PRO A 126 -35.23 -13.08 13.95
N TYR A 127 -33.92 -12.81 13.92
CA TYR A 127 -33.02 -13.11 12.80
C TYR A 127 -32.21 -14.40 12.99
N ALA A 128 -32.53 -15.24 14.00
CA ALA A 128 -31.68 -16.40 14.33
C ALA A 128 -31.62 -17.43 13.20
N ASP A 129 -32.73 -17.66 12.50
CA ASP A 129 -32.78 -18.61 11.37
C ASP A 129 -31.87 -18.17 10.22
N ASP A 130 -32.05 -16.92 9.77
CA ASP A 130 -31.21 -16.28 8.75
C ASP A 130 -29.72 -16.27 9.14
N LYS A 131 -29.43 -15.95 10.39
CA LYS A 131 -28.07 -15.94 10.95
C LYS A 131 -27.45 -17.33 10.93
N ALA A 132 -28.20 -18.37 11.27
CA ALA A 132 -27.73 -19.75 11.24
C ALA A 132 -27.45 -20.20 9.80
N ASP A 133 -28.38 -19.95 8.87
CA ASP A 133 -28.23 -20.34 7.46
C ASP A 133 -27.01 -19.69 6.78
N ASN A 134 -26.69 -18.46 7.18
CA ASN A 134 -25.59 -17.71 6.58
C ASN A 134 -24.31 -17.73 7.42
N PHE A 135 -24.31 -18.38 8.59
CA PHE A 135 -23.19 -18.36 9.53
C PHE A 135 -21.88 -18.79 8.87
N MET A 136 -21.88 -19.92 8.14
CA MET A 136 -20.68 -20.47 7.51
C MET A 136 -20.13 -19.57 6.40
N ASN A 137 -21.00 -18.91 5.64
CA ASN A 137 -20.62 -18.00 4.57
C ASN A 137 -20.08 -16.67 5.12
N ASN A 138 -20.71 -16.15 6.19
CA ASN A 138 -20.37 -14.85 6.77
C ASN A 138 -19.13 -14.94 7.69
N CYS A 139 -18.97 -16.03 8.43
CA CYS A 139 -17.83 -16.23 9.31
C CYS A 139 -16.65 -16.88 8.58
N GLY A 140 -16.92 -17.64 7.52
CA GLY A 140 -15.90 -18.25 6.69
C GLY A 140 -15.16 -17.22 5.85
N ILE A 141 -14.04 -16.69 6.36
CA ILE A 141 -13.03 -16.01 5.54
C ILE A 141 -12.31 -17.07 4.69
N ASN A 142 -13.07 -17.68 3.77
CA ASN A 142 -12.69 -18.88 3.03
C ASN A 142 -12.21 -18.54 1.61
N ASP A 143 -12.67 -17.42 1.05
CA ASP A 143 -12.33 -16.98 -0.31
C ASP A 143 -12.21 -15.45 -0.38
N ILE A 144 -11.07 -14.99 -0.87
CA ILE A 144 -10.82 -13.56 -1.10
C ILE A 144 -11.81 -12.99 -2.13
N ASN A 145 -12.25 -13.78 -3.11
CA ASN A 145 -13.12 -13.29 -4.19
C ASN A 145 -14.53 -12.95 -3.71
N SER A 146 -15.01 -13.66 -2.69
CA SER A 146 -16.31 -13.41 -2.08
C SER A 146 -16.41 -12.06 -1.35
N ILE A 147 -15.30 -11.51 -0.89
CA ILE A 147 -15.28 -10.21 -0.20
C ILE A 147 -15.43 -9.12 -1.25
N GLU A 148 -16.56 -8.41 -1.20
CA GLU A 148 -16.88 -7.34 -2.12
C GLU A 148 -16.12 -6.07 -1.77
N PHE A 149 -16.23 -5.65 -0.51
CA PHE A 149 -15.48 -4.53 0.05
C PHE A 149 -15.36 -4.67 1.57
N ILE A 150 -14.49 -3.83 2.16
CA ILE A 150 -14.33 -3.68 3.59
C ILE A 150 -14.51 -2.20 3.93
N CYS A 151 -15.39 -1.89 4.88
CA CYS A 151 -15.55 -0.54 5.41
C CYS A 151 -14.73 -0.39 6.70
N SER A 152 -13.80 0.57 6.73
CA SER A 152 -13.11 1.03 7.93
C SER A 152 -13.98 2.09 8.58
N TYR A 153 -14.79 1.69 9.55
CA TYR A 153 -15.86 2.54 10.07
C TYR A 153 -15.35 3.47 11.18
N ILE A 154 -15.62 4.76 11.03
CA ILE A 154 -15.24 5.83 11.93
C ILE A 154 -16.51 6.43 12.54
N LYS A 155 -16.72 6.16 13.83
CA LYS A 155 -17.93 6.54 14.58
C LYS A 155 -18.18 8.05 14.55
N GLU A 156 -17.11 8.83 14.58
CA GLU A 156 -17.14 10.28 14.61
C GLU A 156 -17.76 10.87 13.33
N TYR A 157 -17.59 10.20 12.19
CA TYR A 157 -18.15 10.66 10.92
C TYR A 157 -19.66 10.47 10.83
N SER A 158 -20.25 9.58 11.63
CA SER A 158 -21.71 9.45 11.70
C SER A 158 -22.39 10.61 12.42
N PHE A 159 -21.71 11.30 13.35
CA PHE A 159 -22.25 12.54 13.92
C PHE A 159 -22.39 13.64 12.87
N ILE A 160 -21.41 13.74 11.96
CA ILE A 160 -21.40 14.75 10.89
C ILE A 160 -22.61 14.57 9.97
N THR A 161 -23.02 13.32 9.72
CA THR A 161 -24.15 12.99 8.83
C THR A 161 -25.50 12.94 9.55
N GLY A 162 -25.53 13.08 10.89
CA GLY A 162 -26.74 12.92 11.69
C GLY A 162 -27.30 11.50 11.72
N LYS A 163 -26.53 10.49 11.27
CA LYS A 163 -26.94 9.09 11.27
C LYS A 163 -26.63 8.41 12.60
N GLN A 164 -27.39 7.37 12.95
CA GLN A 164 -27.11 6.57 14.14
C GLN A 164 -25.71 5.96 14.06
N GLN A 165 -24.99 5.96 15.18
CA GLN A 165 -23.66 5.35 15.24
C GLN A 165 -23.76 3.82 15.26
N LEU A 166 -22.92 3.19 14.45
CA LEU A 166 -22.65 1.77 14.54
C LEU A 166 -21.49 1.51 15.50
N GLU A 167 -21.41 0.30 16.03
CA GLU A 167 -20.51 -0.02 17.14
C GLU A 167 -19.19 -0.69 16.72
N GLY A 168 -19.11 -1.20 15.48
CA GLY A 168 -17.94 -1.91 14.96
C GLY A 168 -16.89 -0.96 14.39
N ASP A 169 -15.64 -1.44 14.34
CA ASP A 169 -14.51 -0.72 13.78
C ASP A 169 -14.28 -1.07 12.29
N TYR A 170 -14.60 -2.32 11.91
CA TYR A 170 -14.54 -2.77 10.52
C TYR A 170 -15.80 -3.56 10.16
N TYR A 171 -16.23 -3.44 8.91
CA TYR A 171 -17.31 -4.24 8.36
C TYR A 171 -16.82 -4.93 7.09
N ILE A 172 -16.76 -6.25 7.11
CA ILE A 172 -16.43 -7.05 5.92
C ILE A 172 -17.74 -7.36 5.21
N CYS A 173 -17.84 -6.95 3.94
CA CYS A 173 -19.02 -7.13 3.12
C CYS A 173 -18.72 -8.18 2.05
N TYR A 174 -19.50 -9.27 2.04
CA TYR A 174 -19.39 -10.35 1.06
C TYR A 174 -20.52 -10.25 0.05
N GLY A 175 -20.18 -10.41 -1.23
CA GLY A 175 -21.13 -10.35 -2.33
C GLY A 175 -22.02 -11.59 -2.42
N LYS A 176 -23.29 -11.37 -2.74
CA LYS A 176 -24.30 -12.40 -3.05
C LYS A 176 -25.10 -11.94 -4.27
N THR A 177 -25.76 -12.87 -4.98
CA THR A 177 -26.49 -12.60 -6.23
C THR A 177 -27.39 -11.36 -6.17
N ASP A 178 -28.12 -11.18 -5.06
CA ASP A 178 -29.09 -10.08 -4.90
C ASP A 178 -28.87 -9.29 -3.59
N GLY A 179 -27.66 -9.31 -3.03
CA GLY A 179 -27.45 -8.76 -1.71
C GLY A 179 -26.03 -8.84 -1.18
N LEU A 180 -25.87 -8.48 0.09
CA LEU A 180 -24.61 -8.54 0.82
C LEU A 180 -24.77 -9.34 2.11
N LEU A 181 -23.71 -10.06 2.48
CA LEU A 181 -23.52 -10.53 3.85
C LEU A 181 -22.53 -9.59 4.53
N ILE A 182 -22.86 -9.10 5.73
CA ILE A 182 -22.03 -8.16 6.46
C ILE A 182 -21.59 -8.79 7.77
N LEU A 183 -20.28 -8.85 7.99
CA LEU A 183 -19.65 -9.22 9.25
C LEU A 183 -19.04 -7.98 9.90
N GLY A 184 -19.65 -7.50 10.98
CA GLY A 184 -19.12 -6.40 11.78
C GLY A 184 -18.11 -6.89 12.80
N LEU A 185 -16.98 -6.21 12.87
CA LEU A 185 -15.84 -6.53 13.71
C LEU A 185 -15.57 -5.41 14.71
N LYS A 186 -15.21 -5.78 15.93
CA LYS A 186 -14.79 -4.85 16.98
C LYS A 186 -13.42 -5.25 17.52
N LYS A 187 -12.58 -4.27 17.79
CA LYS A 187 -11.25 -4.44 18.34
C LYS A 187 -11.33 -4.80 19.81
N GLU A 188 -10.69 -5.91 20.15
CA GLU A 188 -10.57 -6.43 21.52
C GLU A 188 -9.11 -6.80 21.75
N GLY A 189 -8.39 -5.94 22.47
CA GLY A 189 -6.93 -6.03 22.63
C GLY A 189 -6.19 -5.89 21.30
N ARG A 190 -5.42 -6.94 20.92
CA ARG A 190 -4.60 -6.96 19.70
C ARG A 190 -5.32 -7.54 18.46
N TYR A 191 -6.56 -8.00 18.63
CA TYR A 191 -7.32 -8.68 17.59
C TYR A 191 -8.67 -8.01 17.36
N TYR A 192 -9.26 -8.28 16.21
CA TYR A 192 -10.63 -7.95 15.89
C TYR A 192 -11.50 -9.20 16.05
N GLN A 193 -12.65 -9.04 16.69
CA GLN A 193 -13.60 -10.11 16.95
C GLN A 193 -14.94 -9.78 16.30
N PRO A 194 -15.65 -10.78 15.74
CA PRO A 194 -17.01 -10.59 15.27
C PRO A 194 -17.92 -10.09 16.38
N MET A 195 -18.66 -9.03 16.09
CA MET A 195 -19.65 -8.48 17.00
C MET A 195 -21.06 -8.52 16.44
N THR A 196 -21.22 -8.61 15.11
CA THR A 196 -22.52 -8.75 14.46
C THR A 196 -22.38 -9.41 13.10
N ASN A 197 -23.43 -10.06 12.66
CA ASN A 197 -23.60 -10.54 11.30
C ASN A 197 -25.00 -10.15 10.80
N ARG A 198 -25.07 -9.66 9.57
CA ARG A 198 -26.32 -9.19 8.94
C ARG A 198 -26.37 -9.62 7.47
N ILE A 199 -27.58 -9.75 6.96
CA ILE A 199 -27.89 -9.94 5.54
C ILE A 199 -28.54 -8.65 5.05
N ILE A 200 -28.14 -8.21 3.86
CA ILE A 200 -28.67 -7.04 3.17
C ILE A 200 -29.25 -7.53 1.85
N ASP A 201 -30.53 -7.25 1.64
CA ASP A 201 -31.18 -7.41 0.35
C ASP A 201 -31.13 -6.05 -0.35
N LEU A 202 -30.49 -5.97 -1.52
CA LEU A 202 -30.36 -4.71 -2.25
C LEU A 202 -31.68 -4.24 -2.89
N ASN A 203 -32.74 -5.04 -2.84
CA ASN A 203 -34.08 -4.63 -3.25
C ASN A 203 -34.92 -4.08 -2.09
N ASP A 204 -34.50 -4.32 -0.85
CA ASP A 204 -35.19 -3.87 0.34
C ASP A 204 -34.78 -2.45 0.75
N LYS A 205 -35.76 -1.62 1.10
CA LYS A 205 -35.53 -0.21 1.45
C LYS A 205 -34.79 -0.06 2.77
N GLU A 206 -35.16 -0.84 3.80
CA GLU A 206 -34.51 -0.79 5.11
C GLU A 206 -33.03 -1.23 5.01
N SER A 207 -32.77 -2.22 4.16
CA SER A 207 -31.42 -2.70 3.84
C SER A 207 -30.56 -1.63 3.16
N LYS A 208 -31.12 -0.86 2.21
CA LYS A 208 -30.43 0.30 1.61
C LYS A 208 -30.20 1.42 2.62
N GLU A 209 -31.16 1.70 3.49
CA GLU A 209 -31.01 2.70 4.56
C GLU A 209 -29.86 2.31 5.50
N PHE A 210 -29.74 1.03 5.86
CA PHE A 210 -28.61 0.53 6.64
C PHE A 210 -27.28 0.66 5.90
N LEU A 211 -27.22 0.32 4.61
CA LEU A 211 -25.99 0.54 3.82
C LEU A 211 -25.61 2.01 3.78
N GLY A 212 -26.58 2.91 3.60
CA GLY A 212 -26.34 4.35 3.71
C GLY A 212 -25.79 4.74 5.08
N GLN A 213 -26.30 4.17 6.17
CA GLN A 213 -25.75 4.40 7.51
C GLN A 213 -24.30 3.91 7.64
N LEU A 214 -23.99 2.76 7.04
CA LEU A 214 -22.66 2.15 7.10
C LEU A 214 -21.62 2.84 6.21
N LEU A 215 -22.02 3.45 5.09
CA LEU A 215 -21.09 3.87 4.03
C LEU A 215 -20.93 5.39 3.88
N THR A 216 -21.95 6.18 4.19
CA THR A 216 -21.88 7.64 3.98
C THR A 216 -20.78 8.29 4.80
N ASN A 217 -19.91 9.05 4.12
CA ASN A 217 -18.70 9.66 4.64
C ASN A 217 -17.69 8.67 5.25
N GLN A 218 -17.81 7.37 4.96
CA GLN A 218 -16.90 6.34 5.47
C GLN A 218 -15.85 5.95 4.43
N HIS A 219 -14.80 5.29 4.91
CA HIS A 219 -13.75 4.75 4.04
C HIS A 219 -14.06 3.31 3.66
N ILE A 220 -14.03 3.03 2.36
CA ILE A 220 -14.16 1.68 1.81
C ILE A 220 -12.86 1.27 1.10
N THR A 221 -12.46 0.04 1.33
CA THR A 221 -11.27 -0.57 0.74
C THR A 221 -11.56 -2.01 0.35
N THR A 222 -10.55 -2.70 -0.17
CA THR A 222 -10.61 -4.13 -0.47
C THR A 222 -9.37 -4.83 0.08
N LEU A 223 -9.33 -6.14 -0.04
CA LEU A 223 -8.17 -6.92 0.36
C LEU A 223 -7.06 -6.81 -0.69
N SER A 224 -5.83 -6.65 -0.23
CA SER A 224 -4.66 -6.92 -1.05
C SER A 224 -4.23 -8.39 -0.90
N THR A 225 -4.27 -8.91 0.34
CA THR A 225 -3.86 -10.29 0.63
C THR A 225 -4.54 -10.83 1.89
N ILE A 226 -4.83 -12.13 1.90
CA ILE A 226 -5.17 -12.89 3.11
C ILE A 226 -4.04 -13.86 3.44
N MET A 227 -3.63 -13.92 4.70
CA MET A 227 -2.82 -15.01 5.23
C MET A 227 -3.61 -15.76 6.30
N LEU A 228 -3.84 -17.04 6.03
CA LEU A 228 -4.47 -17.97 6.96
C LEU A 228 -3.38 -18.61 7.82
N GLY A 229 -3.32 -18.30 9.12
CA GLY A 229 -2.35 -18.91 10.02
C GLY A 229 -3.01 -19.93 10.96
N ASN A 230 -2.36 -21.07 11.15
CA ASN A 230 -2.43 -21.90 12.35
C ASN A 230 -1.22 -21.58 13.25
N GLU A 231 -1.26 -21.96 14.54
CA GLU A 231 -0.14 -21.78 15.49
C GLU A 231 1.19 -22.40 15.00
N TYR A 232 1.14 -23.26 13.97
CA TYR A 232 2.25 -24.06 13.45
C TYR A 232 2.84 -23.59 12.11
N GLY A 233 2.43 -22.43 11.57
CA GLY A 233 3.20 -21.71 10.55
C GLY A 233 2.91 -22.02 9.07
N GLU A 234 1.89 -22.80 8.72
CA GLU A 234 1.47 -22.95 7.32
C GLU A 234 0.56 -21.79 6.91
N SER A 235 1.13 -20.76 6.28
CA SER A 235 0.37 -19.63 5.77
C SER A 235 0.06 -19.78 4.28
N LYS A 236 -1.18 -20.15 3.94
CA LYS A 236 -1.68 -19.97 2.56
C LYS A 236 -1.85 -18.46 2.33
N LYS A 237 -1.08 -17.91 1.39
CA LYS A 237 -1.19 -16.52 0.94
C LYS A 237 -2.09 -16.47 -0.29
N ILE A 238 -3.17 -15.70 -0.22
CA ILE A 238 -4.13 -15.51 -1.32
C ILE A 238 -4.16 -14.02 -1.66
N PHE A 239 -4.07 -13.67 -2.94
CA PHE A 239 -4.07 -12.28 -3.43
C PHE A 239 -4.81 -12.18 -4.77
N TYR A 240 -5.35 -11.00 -5.06
CA TYR A 240 -5.96 -10.72 -6.36
C TYR A 240 -4.90 -10.52 -7.45
N ASN A 241 -5.17 -11.02 -8.65
CA ASN A 241 -4.45 -10.61 -9.85
C ASN A 241 -4.84 -9.17 -10.27
N ASN A 242 -4.12 -8.57 -11.21
CA ASN A 242 -4.37 -7.18 -11.61
C ASN A 242 -5.78 -6.96 -12.23
N GLU A 243 -6.32 -7.93 -12.96
CA GLU A 243 -7.67 -7.83 -13.53
C GLU A 243 -8.75 -7.85 -12.44
N GLU A 244 -8.60 -8.73 -11.45
CA GLU A 244 -9.46 -8.80 -10.27
C GLU A 244 -9.40 -7.50 -9.46
N LYS A 245 -8.20 -6.94 -9.26
CA LYS A 245 -8.03 -5.64 -8.59
C LYS A 245 -8.79 -4.53 -9.32
N ILE A 246 -8.68 -4.47 -10.65
CA ILE A 246 -9.43 -3.49 -11.47
C ILE A 246 -10.95 -3.68 -11.28
N LYS A 247 -11.45 -4.92 -11.30
CA LYS A 247 -12.88 -5.20 -11.06
C LYS A 247 -13.31 -4.72 -9.67
N LYS A 248 -12.54 -5.04 -8.62
CA LYS A 248 -12.83 -4.60 -7.24
C LYS A 248 -12.84 -3.09 -7.11
N VAL A 249 -11.91 -2.37 -7.73
CA VAL A 249 -11.88 -0.90 -7.70
C VAL A 249 -13.08 -0.29 -8.42
N LYS A 250 -13.51 -0.87 -9.56
CA LYS A 250 -14.76 -0.44 -10.22
C LYS A 250 -15.98 -0.64 -9.32
N THR A 251 -16.07 -1.78 -8.63
CA THR A 251 -17.14 -2.03 -7.65
C THR A 251 -17.10 -1.01 -6.51
N LEU A 252 -15.92 -0.74 -5.93
CA LEU A 252 -15.76 0.26 -4.87
C LEU A 252 -16.20 1.65 -5.34
N ASN A 253 -15.83 2.06 -6.56
CA ASN A 253 -16.25 3.34 -7.12
C ASN A 253 -17.77 3.43 -7.28
N ALA A 254 -18.45 2.34 -7.67
CA ALA A 254 -19.91 2.32 -7.75
C ALA A 254 -20.56 2.54 -6.36
N TYR A 255 -20.07 1.88 -5.31
CA TYR A 255 -20.54 2.13 -3.93
C TYR A 255 -20.21 3.54 -3.45
N SER A 256 -19.05 4.07 -3.83
CA SER A 256 -18.63 5.44 -3.51
C SER A 256 -19.59 6.46 -4.11
N GLU A 257 -19.95 6.31 -5.39
CA GLU A 257 -20.90 7.17 -6.08
C GLU A 257 -22.32 7.04 -5.50
N GLU A 258 -22.77 5.83 -5.17
CA GLU A 258 -24.14 5.59 -4.68
C GLU A 258 -24.33 6.04 -3.21
N TYR A 259 -23.33 5.83 -2.35
CA TYR A 259 -23.47 6.01 -0.90
C TYR A 259 -22.62 7.13 -0.30
N ASP A 260 -21.89 7.90 -1.13
CA ASP A 260 -21.00 8.98 -0.70
C ASP A 260 -19.88 8.47 0.22
N ALA A 261 -19.23 7.37 -0.21
CA ALA A 261 -18.10 6.76 0.50
C ALA A 261 -16.77 7.16 -0.16
N THR A 262 -15.66 7.07 0.57
CA THR A 262 -14.31 7.34 0.04
C THR A 262 -13.56 6.03 -0.23
N VAL A 263 -13.08 5.84 -1.46
CA VAL A 263 -12.30 4.66 -1.85
C VAL A 263 -10.84 4.80 -1.46
N GLU A 264 -10.32 3.84 -0.69
CA GLU A 264 -8.92 3.80 -0.26
C GLU A 264 -8.18 2.56 -0.77
N VAL A 265 -7.38 2.74 -1.81
CA VAL A 265 -6.59 1.65 -2.44
C VAL A 265 -5.17 2.07 -2.80
N GLY A 266 -4.77 3.28 -2.41
CA GLY A 266 -3.55 3.94 -2.90
C GLY A 266 -2.25 3.18 -2.60
N LYS A 267 -2.15 2.46 -1.47
CA LYS A 267 -0.94 1.70 -1.12
C LYS A 267 -0.72 0.51 -2.05
N ASP A 268 -1.79 -0.18 -2.44
CA ASP A 268 -1.70 -1.30 -3.38
C ASP A 268 -1.33 -0.83 -4.79
N TYR A 269 -1.88 0.31 -5.24
CA TYR A 269 -1.48 0.94 -6.51
C TYR A 269 -0.02 1.42 -6.49
N MET A 270 0.42 2.04 -5.40
CA MET A 270 1.81 2.47 -5.24
C MET A 270 2.77 1.28 -5.36
N PHE A 271 2.47 0.15 -4.71
CA PHE A 271 3.24 -1.09 -4.85
C PHE A 271 3.31 -1.59 -6.31
N ILE A 272 2.18 -1.54 -7.03
CA ILE A 272 2.14 -1.94 -8.45
C ILE A 272 2.97 -0.99 -9.32
N LEU A 273 2.86 0.32 -9.11
CA LEU A 273 3.61 1.33 -9.87
C LEU A 273 5.13 1.22 -9.62
N GLU A 274 5.55 1.02 -8.38
CA GLU A 274 6.96 0.77 -8.03
C GLU A 274 7.49 -0.49 -8.73
N LYS A 275 6.69 -1.56 -8.77
CA LYS A 275 7.05 -2.79 -9.49
C LYS A 275 7.23 -2.53 -10.99
N PHE A 276 6.30 -1.81 -11.63
CA PHE A 276 6.41 -1.47 -13.04
C PHE A 276 7.57 -0.54 -13.34
N SER A 277 7.84 0.45 -12.49
CA SER A 277 8.98 1.36 -12.65
C SER A 277 10.31 0.60 -12.61
N LYS A 278 10.48 -0.35 -11.69
CA LYS A 278 11.66 -1.21 -11.64
C LYS A 278 11.83 -2.06 -12.91
N LEU A 279 10.74 -2.65 -13.40
CA LEU A 279 10.75 -3.43 -14.64
C LEU A 279 11.08 -2.58 -15.87
N TYR A 280 10.54 -1.37 -15.94
CA TYR A 280 10.81 -0.43 -17.03
C TYR A 280 12.29 0.01 -17.04
N ASN A 281 12.85 0.36 -15.88
CA ASN A 281 14.27 0.72 -15.76
C ASN A 281 15.16 -0.44 -16.17
N PHE A 282 14.84 -1.66 -15.73
CA PHE A 282 15.56 -2.86 -16.14
C PHE A 282 15.50 -3.10 -17.65
N SER A 283 14.33 -2.93 -18.27
CA SER A 283 14.18 -3.04 -19.73
C SER A 283 15.03 -2.00 -20.47
N LYS A 284 15.05 -0.76 -19.99
CA LYS A 284 15.84 0.31 -20.61
C LYS A 284 17.35 0.06 -20.50
N GLU A 285 17.82 -0.40 -19.34
CA GLU A 285 19.22 -0.79 -19.14
C GLU A 285 19.64 -1.91 -20.10
N LEU A 286 18.75 -2.90 -20.32
CA LEU A 286 18.98 -3.95 -21.30
C LEU A 286 19.06 -3.40 -22.74
N ASP A 287 18.15 -2.51 -23.13
CA ASP A 287 18.16 -1.90 -24.47
C ASP A 287 19.43 -1.09 -24.73
N ASP A 288 19.90 -0.32 -23.74
CA ASP A 288 21.15 0.45 -23.84
C ASP A 288 22.36 -0.46 -24.06
N ILE A 289 22.39 -1.63 -23.43
CA ILE A 289 23.46 -2.62 -23.56
C ILE A 289 23.40 -3.34 -24.89
N LEU A 290 22.22 -3.75 -25.33
CA LEU A 290 22.04 -4.37 -26.65
C LEU A 290 22.41 -3.39 -27.77
N THR A 291 22.12 -2.10 -27.59
CA THR A 291 22.54 -1.04 -28.50
C THR A 291 24.06 -0.88 -28.51
N PHE A 292 24.70 -0.86 -27.34
CA PHE A 292 26.16 -0.79 -27.25
C PHE A 292 26.85 -1.99 -27.93
N ILE A 293 26.37 -3.21 -27.65
CA ILE A 293 26.89 -4.44 -28.26
C ILE A 293 26.71 -4.37 -29.78
N SER A 294 25.50 -4.03 -30.26
CA SER A 294 25.21 -3.93 -31.69
C SER A 294 26.10 -2.91 -32.39
N ASN A 295 26.26 -1.71 -31.83
CA ASN A 295 27.12 -0.67 -32.41
C ASN A 295 28.59 -1.11 -32.44
N THR A 296 29.06 -1.76 -31.38
CA THR A 296 30.43 -2.28 -31.32
C THR A 296 30.66 -3.35 -32.38
N MET A 297 29.68 -4.25 -32.55
CA MET A 297 29.71 -5.30 -33.57
C MET A 297 29.67 -4.74 -34.99
N GLN A 298 28.81 -3.75 -35.27
CA GLN A 298 28.73 -3.05 -36.56
C GLN A 298 30.06 -2.37 -36.93
N ASN A 299 30.74 -1.79 -35.94
CA ASN A 299 32.03 -1.12 -36.12
C ASN A 299 33.22 -2.08 -36.21
N LYS A 300 32.99 -3.40 -36.27
CA LYS A 300 34.03 -4.45 -36.32
C LYS A 300 35.05 -4.35 -35.18
N CYS A 301 34.59 -3.96 -33.99
CA CYS A 301 35.43 -3.84 -32.80
C CYS A 301 35.13 -4.97 -31.82
N PRO A 302 36.13 -5.49 -31.08
CA PRO A 302 35.89 -6.50 -30.06
C PRO A 302 35.05 -5.93 -28.92
N VAL A 303 34.04 -6.68 -28.49
CA VAL A 303 33.17 -6.30 -27.37
C VAL A 303 33.87 -6.68 -26.07
N ASN A 304 34.14 -5.69 -25.21
CA ASN A 304 34.81 -5.89 -23.93
C ASN A 304 33.80 -6.28 -22.83
N LEU A 305 33.80 -7.56 -22.44
CA LEU A 305 32.93 -8.11 -21.41
C LEU A 305 33.19 -7.51 -20.01
N SER A 306 34.44 -7.19 -19.68
CA SER A 306 34.81 -6.61 -18.38
C SER A 306 34.18 -5.22 -18.19
N LYS A 307 34.17 -4.39 -19.24
CA LYS A 307 33.49 -3.08 -19.23
C LYS A 307 31.96 -3.19 -19.11
N LEU A 308 31.38 -4.30 -19.57
CA LEU A 308 29.94 -4.57 -19.41
C LEU A 308 29.62 -5.03 -17.98
N GLN A 309 30.51 -5.80 -17.35
CA GLN A 309 30.40 -6.23 -15.96
C GLN A 309 30.54 -5.06 -14.97
N GLU A 310 31.40 -4.08 -15.27
CA GLU A 310 31.54 -2.84 -14.49
C GLU A 310 30.26 -1.99 -14.45
N LYS A 311 29.34 -2.18 -15.41
CA LYS A 311 28.02 -1.53 -15.43
C LYS A 311 26.95 -2.24 -14.60
N ASN A 312 27.33 -3.18 -13.72
CA ASN A 312 26.41 -3.94 -12.86
C ASN A 312 25.33 -4.74 -13.60
N VAL A 313 25.56 -5.11 -14.87
CA VAL A 313 24.58 -5.87 -15.64
C VAL A 313 24.98 -7.33 -15.77
N THR A 314 24.02 -8.20 -15.45
CA THR A 314 24.16 -9.65 -15.60
C THR A 314 23.66 -10.05 -16.99
N LEU A 315 24.59 -10.38 -17.89
CA LEU A 315 24.26 -10.94 -19.21
C LEU A 315 23.90 -12.43 -19.08
N SER A 316 23.00 -12.92 -19.92
CA SER A 316 22.72 -14.36 -20.00
C SER A 316 23.92 -15.12 -20.59
N GLU A 317 24.04 -16.42 -20.29
CA GLU A 317 25.08 -17.27 -20.88
C GLU A 317 25.02 -17.26 -22.41
N SER A 318 23.82 -17.22 -22.99
CA SER A 318 23.63 -17.12 -24.44
C SER A 318 24.20 -15.83 -25.03
N MET A 319 24.02 -14.68 -24.36
CA MET A 319 24.59 -13.40 -24.79
C MET A 319 26.11 -13.41 -24.69
N ILE A 320 26.67 -13.97 -23.61
CA ILE A 320 28.12 -14.10 -23.44
C ILE A 320 28.71 -15.00 -24.54
N SER A 321 28.07 -16.13 -24.83
CA SER A 321 28.49 -17.04 -25.90
C SER A 321 28.47 -16.37 -27.27
N MET A 322 27.44 -15.55 -27.56
CA MET A 322 27.35 -14.78 -28.80
C MET A 322 28.50 -13.76 -28.92
N ILE A 323 28.77 -13.01 -27.86
CA ILE A 323 29.87 -12.04 -27.80
C ILE A 323 31.22 -12.75 -28.04
N ASN A 324 31.46 -13.87 -27.38
CA ASN A 324 32.70 -14.65 -27.53
C ASN A 324 32.87 -15.16 -28.96
N ALA A 325 31.81 -15.72 -29.57
CA ALA A 325 31.85 -16.19 -30.95
C ALA A 325 32.15 -15.06 -31.94
N TYR A 326 31.55 -13.88 -31.73
CA TYR A 326 31.85 -12.69 -32.54
C TYR A 326 33.31 -12.24 -32.38
N ASN A 327 33.80 -12.10 -31.15
CA ASN A 327 35.20 -11.72 -30.89
C ASN A 327 36.19 -12.72 -31.52
N LEU A 328 35.92 -14.03 -31.42
CA LEU A 328 36.69 -15.09 -32.10
C LEU A 328 36.63 -14.99 -33.63
N SER A 329 35.50 -14.56 -34.20
CA SER A 329 35.37 -14.38 -35.64
C SER A 329 36.23 -13.21 -36.15
N LEU A 330 36.33 -12.12 -35.38
CA LEU A 330 37.26 -11.02 -35.67
C LEU A 330 38.72 -11.49 -35.63
N GLU A 331 39.10 -12.33 -34.65
CA GLU A 331 40.43 -12.95 -34.59
C GLU A 331 40.71 -13.86 -35.80
N LYS A 332 39.71 -14.60 -36.28
CA LYS A 332 39.85 -15.44 -37.47
C LYS A 332 39.99 -14.62 -38.75
N GLU A 333 39.22 -13.53 -38.91
CA GLU A 333 39.41 -12.55 -40.00
C GLU A 333 40.82 -11.93 -39.98
N LEU A 334 41.43 -11.76 -38.80
CA LEU A 334 42.83 -11.30 -38.65
C LEU A 334 43.87 -12.34 -39.11
N THR A 335 43.55 -13.64 -39.04
CA THR A 335 44.46 -14.75 -39.44
C THR A 335 44.37 -15.14 -40.92
N SER A 336 43.34 -14.72 -41.65
CA SER A 336 43.21 -14.91 -43.11
C SER A 336 43.30 -13.56 -43.84
N GLU A 337 44.40 -13.33 -44.57
CA GLU A 337 44.69 -12.18 -45.47
C GLU A 337 44.55 -10.73 -44.93
N GLY A 338 43.95 -10.48 -43.76
CA GLY A 338 43.72 -9.15 -43.18
C GLY A 338 44.85 -8.54 -42.35
N ALA A 339 45.92 -9.30 -42.04
CA ALA A 339 47.01 -8.86 -41.17
C ALA A 339 47.74 -7.59 -41.65
N ASN A 340 47.71 -7.27 -42.94
CA ASN A 340 48.42 -6.13 -43.51
C ASN A 340 47.71 -4.78 -43.38
N ILE A 341 46.38 -4.75 -43.18
CA ILE A 341 45.62 -3.48 -43.18
C ILE A 341 45.53 -2.90 -41.77
N TYR A 342 45.25 -3.72 -40.74
CA TYR A 342 45.16 -3.23 -39.36
C TYR A 342 46.55 -2.83 -38.83
N ALA A 343 47.58 -3.66 -39.01
CA ALA A 343 48.95 -3.29 -38.61
C ALA A 343 49.45 -2.00 -39.27
N LYS A 344 49.05 -1.76 -40.53
CA LYS A 344 49.36 -0.51 -41.24
C LYS A 344 48.58 0.68 -40.66
N LYS A 345 47.27 0.53 -40.41
CA LYS A 345 46.43 1.60 -39.86
C LYS A 345 46.76 1.94 -38.42
N THR A 346 47.03 0.94 -37.57
CA THR A 346 47.48 1.15 -36.18
C THR A 346 48.89 1.77 -36.13
N LYS A 347 49.77 1.42 -37.08
CA LYS A 347 51.07 2.07 -37.24
C LYS A 347 50.91 3.54 -37.67
N GLU A 348 50.08 3.82 -38.66
CA GLU A 348 49.79 5.19 -39.14
C GLU A 348 49.14 6.05 -38.04
N GLU A 349 48.17 5.53 -37.28
CA GLU A 349 47.54 6.24 -36.16
C GLU A 349 48.52 6.49 -35.00
N ARG A 350 49.35 5.51 -34.66
CA ARG A 350 50.41 5.67 -33.65
C ARG A 350 51.46 6.69 -34.09
N ASP A 351 51.86 6.67 -35.36
CA ASP A 351 52.85 7.60 -35.89
C ASP A 351 52.28 9.03 -35.92
N LYS A 352 50.99 9.22 -36.26
CA LYS A 352 50.28 10.51 -36.12
C LYS A 352 50.20 11.00 -34.66
N LEU A 353 49.83 10.13 -33.72
CA LEU A 353 49.78 10.49 -32.30
C LEU A 353 51.16 10.93 -31.80
N ARG A 354 52.23 10.31 -32.31
CA ARG A 354 53.60 10.64 -31.93
C ARG A 354 54.02 12.00 -32.49
N GLU A 355 53.62 12.34 -33.72
CA GLU A 355 53.84 13.67 -34.29
C GLU A 355 53.08 14.77 -33.53
N GLU A 356 51.82 14.53 -33.19
CA GLU A 356 51.03 15.46 -32.36
C GLU A 356 51.64 15.64 -30.97
N PHE A 357 52.11 14.56 -30.34
CA PHE A 357 52.78 14.63 -29.04
C PHE A 357 54.05 15.48 -29.09
N ILE A 358 54.91 15.29 -30.10
CA ILE A 358 56.13 16.09 -30.28
C ILE A 358 55.78 17.56 -30.51
N LYS A 359 54.73 17.84 -31.29
CA LYS A 359 54.26 19.21 -31.55
C LYS A 359 53.81 19.90 -30.27
N ILE A 360 52.96 19.24 -29.48
CA ILE A 360 52.49 19.75 -28.19
C ILE A 360 53.66 19.97 -27.22
N GLN A 361 54.64 19.06 -27.20
CA GLN A 361 55.81 19.21 -26.33
C GLN A 361 56.66 20.43 -26.71
N THR A 362 56.74 20.74 -28.01
CA THR A 362 57.45 21.91 -28.54
C THR A 362 56.70 23.20 -28.22
N GLU A 363 55.37 23.21 -28.40
CA GLU A 363 54.51 24.35 -28.04
C GLU A 363 54.57 24.65 -26.53
N LEU A 364 54.59 23.61 -25.68
CA LEU A 364 54.74 23.74 -24.24
C LEU A 364 56.09 24.36 -23.86
N ALA A 365 57.19 23.91 -24.46
CA ALA A 365 58.52 24.48 -24.22
C ALA A 365 58.61 25.95 -24.63
N ALA A 366 57.99 26.32 -25.76
CA ALA A 366 57.91 27.71 -26.21
C ALA A 366 57.09 28.58 -25.23
N ALA A 367 55.95 28.07 -24.76
CA ALA A 367 55.11 28.77 -23.78
C ALA A 367 55.82 28.99 -22.44
N ILE A 368 56.60 28.02 -21.97
CA ILE A 368 57.41 28.14 -20.74
C ILE A 368 58.43 29.29 -20.90
N ASN A 369 59.14 29.35 -22.02
CA ASN A 369 60.14 30.41 -22.26
C ASN A 369 59.51 31.81 -22.32
N VAL A 370 58.35 31.95 -22.97
CA VAL A 370 57.59 33.21 -22.98
C VAL A 370 57.17 33.60 -21.56
N ASN A 371 56.69 32.64 -20.77
CA ASN A 371 56.26 32.89 -19.40
C ASN A 371 57.43 33.32 -18.50
N GLU A 372 58.61 32.72 -18.63
CA GLU A 372 59.81 33.13 -17.91
C GLU A 372 60.20 34.58 -18.21
N LYS A 373 60.11 35.01 -19.48
CA LYS A 373 60.35 36.41 -19.87
C LYS A 373 59.33 37.36 -19.26
N LEU A 374 58.04 37.01 -19.30
CA LEU A 374 56.98 37.82 -18.71
C LEU A 374 57.12 37.94 -17.19
N VAL A 375 57.57 36.89 -16.51
CA VAL A 375 57.85 36.93 -15.06
C VAL A 375 59.00 37.89 -14.75
N GLN A 376 60.08 37.87 -15.54
CA GLN A 376 61.19 38.81 -15.37
C GLN A 376 60.77 40.26 -15.61
N GLU A 377 59.97 40.51 -16.65
CA GLU A 377 59.49 41.85 -17.00
C GLU A 377 58.52 42.38 -15.93
N ASN A 378 57.61 41.54 -15.43
CA ASN A 378 56.74 41.89 -14.31
C ASN A 378 57.51 42.24 -13.04
N LYS A 379 58.59 41.51 -12.73
CA LYS A 379 59.44 41.83 -11.58
C LYS A 379 60.06 43.21 -11.72
N LYS A 380 60.55 43.56 -12.91
CA LYS A 380 61.13 44.88 -13.19
C LYS A 380 60.09 46.00 -13.07
N LEU A 381 58.87 45.77 -13.57
CA LEU A 381 57.75 46.72 -13.43
C LEU A 381 57.32 46.91 -11.97
N GLN A 382 57.37 45.85 -11.14
CA GLN A 382 57.11 45.97 -9.70
C GLN A 382 58.16 46.83 -9.00
N GLU A 383 59.44 46.63 -9.31
CA GLU A 383 60.54 47.43 -8.77
C GLU A 383 60.41 48.92 -9.18
N ASP A 384 60.10 49.19 -10.46
CA ASP A 384 59.89 50.56 -10.94
C ASP A 384 58.65 51.23 -10.30
N ASN A 385 57.55 50.50 -10.12
CA ASN A 385 56.36 51.01 -9.43
C ASN A 385 56.66 51.35 -7.96
N GLN A 386 57.44 50.53 -7.27
CA GLN A 386 57.83 50.79 -5.88
C GLN A 386 58.66 52.07 -5.78
N ARG A 387 59.63 52.26 -6.70
CA ARG A 387 60.42 53.51 -6.79
C ARG A 387 59.52 54.74 -7.00
N LEU A 388 58.58 54.67 -7.94
CA LEU A 388 57.66 55.78 -8.22
C LEU A 388 56.73 56.09 -7.03
N GLN A 389 56.29 55.09 -6.28
CA GLN A 389 55.51 55.30 -5.06
C GLN A 389 56.32 56.02 -3.97
N GLU A 390 57.60 55.68 -3.81
CA GLU A 390 58.51 56.35 -2.89
C GLU A 390 58.79 57.80 -3.30
N GLU A 391 59.00 58.05 -4.60
CA GLU A 391 59.17 59.40 -5.15
C GLU A 391 57.91 60.26 -4.93
N ASN A 392 56.72 59.74 -5.24
CA ASN A 392 55.46 60.44 -5.02
C ASN A 392 55.23 60.77 -3.54
N LYS A 393 55.59 59.86 -2.63
CA LYS A 393 55.54 60.13 -1.19
C LYS A 393 56.48 61.27 -0.80
N ALA A 394 57.69 61.29 -1.33
CA ALA A 394 58.65 62.37 -1.09
C ALA A 394 58.17 63.72 -1.64
N TYR A 395 57.50 63.73 -2.81
CA TYR A 395 56.86 64.93 -3.34
C TYR A 395 55.71 65.42 -2.45
N GLY A 396 54.83 64.52 -1.98
CA GLY A 396 53.75 64.87 -1.05
C GLY A 396 54.26 65.41 0.30
N ASP A 397 55.36 64.86 0.82
CA ASP A 397 56.02 65.38 2.03
C ASP A 397 56.59 66.79 1.80
N ARG A 398 57.15 67.06 0.62
CA ARG A 398 57.63 68.40 0.24
C ARG A 398 56.48 69.38 0.09
N GLU A 399 55.41 68.99 -0.60
CA GLU A 399 54.20 69.81 -0.77
C GLU A 399 53.60 70.18 0.59
N THR A 400 53.48 69.22 1.50
CA THR A 400 53.01 69.44 2.88
C THR A 400 53.90 70.44 3.64
N ARG A 401 55.23 70.37 3.45
CA ARG A 401 56.15 71.36 4.05
C ARG A 401 55.96 72.75 3.45
N ILE A 402 55.79 72.87 2.14
CA ILE A 402 55.55 74.15 1.47
C ILE A 402 54.22 74.75 1.95
N ILE A 403 53.15 73.97 2.03
CA ILE A 403 51.85 74.42 2.55
C ILE A 403 52.00 74.92 4.00
N LYS A 404 52.75 74.21 4.86
CA LYS A 404 53.02 74.66 6.24
C LYS A 404 53.80 75.97 6.34
N ILE A 405 54.68 76.25 5.39
CA ILE A 405 55.41 77.52 5.32
C ILE A 405 54.46 78.64 4.89
N LEU A 406 53.70 78.43 3.81
CA LEU A 406 52.73 79.41 3.29
C LEU A 406 51.61 79.74 4.28
N THR A 407 51.17 78.76 5.09
CA THR A 407 50.18 79.01 6.15
C THR A 407 50.76 79.76 7.35
N ARG A 408 52.01 79.52 7.73
CA ARG A 408 52.72 80.33 8.75
C ARG A 408 52.97 81.77 8.30
N GLU A 409 53.22 82.00 7.00
CA GLU A 409 53.38 83.36 6.47
C GLU A 409 52.05 84.14 6.44
N ASN A 410 50.91 83.44 6.32
CA ASN A 410 49.59 84.06 6.43
C ASN A 410 49.23 84.41 7.88
N ASP A 411 49.57 83.56 8.85
CA ASP A 411 49.32 83.85 10.28
C ASP A 411 50.12 85.07 10.79
N VAL A 412 51.33 85.31 10.27
CA VAL A 412 52.16 86.49 10.62
C VAL A 412 51.63 87.77 9.99
N ASN A 413 50.93 87.71 8.86
CA ASN A 413 50.30 88.87 8.24
C ASN A 413 48.94 89.22 8.87
N ASP A 414 48.23 88.26 9.47
CA ASP A 414 46.99 88.53 10.21
C ASP A 414 47.25 89.06 11.63
N GLU A 415 48.39 88.77 12.27
CA GLU A 415 48.79 89.38 13.55
C GLU A 415 49.25 90.87 13.43
N GLN A 416 49.42 91.41 12.22
CA GLN A 416 49.69 92.84 12.02
C GLN A 416 48.44 93.70 11.72
N ASN A 417 47.24 93.10 11.65
CA ASN A 417 45.99 93.81 11.35
C ASN A 417 44.95 93.80 12.51
N HIS A 418 45.40 93.59 13.75
CA HIS A 418 44.59 93.83 14.95
C HIS A 418 45.05 95.01 15.79
#